data_AF-A0AAP2L0N2-F1
#
_entry.id   AF-A0AAP2L0N2-F1
#
_cell.length_a   1.000
_cell.length_b   1.000
_cell.length_c   1.000
_cell.angle_alpha   90.00
_cell.angle_beta   90.00
_cell.angle_gamma   90.00
#
_symmetry.space_group_name_H-M   'P 1'
#
loop_
_entity.id
_entity.type
_entity.pdbx_description
1 polymer ?
#
loop_
_entity_poly.entity_id
_entity_poly.type
_entity_poly.pdbx_seq_one_letter_code
_entity_poly.pdbx_strand_id
1 'polypeptide(L)'
;MALGAAVVSLLIAFAPGWLWMLSLAALVTGLAVEWRGETPIQLRWVPGAAPGWQRRRDGEWRSASVDGFYLGPWLAGLRIDGQCRWVWPDSAGPRQRWHLRRLLLWRGEAGA
;
A
#
# COMPACT_ATOMS: atom_id res chain seq x y z
N MET A 1 0.61 -19.14 -4.04
CA MET A 1 1.75 -19.85 -4.66
C MET A 1 1.31 -20.84 -5.75
N ALA A 2 0.28 -21.69 -5.53
CA ALA A 2 -0.17 -22.67 -6.54
C ALA A 2 -0.84 -22.07 -7.80
N LEU A 3 -1.59 -20.98 -7.65
CA LEU A 3 -2.22 -20.27 -8.78
C LEU A 3 -1.20 -19.70 -9.77
N GLY A 4 -0.05 -19.22 -9.28
CA GLY A 4 1.01 -18.69 -10.13
C GLY A 4 1.65 -19.75 -11.01
N ALA A 5 1.88 -20.96 -10.47
CA ALA A 5 2.46 -22.06 -11.22
C ALA A 5 1.53 -22.57 -12.34
N ALA A 6 0.22 -22.62 -12.10
CA ALA A 6 -0.76 -23.04 -13.09
C ALA A 6 -0.86 -22.06 -14.29
N VAL A 7 -0.79 -20.75 -14.02
CA VAL A 7 -0.79 -19.71 -15.07
C VAL A 7 0.48 -19.77 -15.91
N VAL A 8 1.64 -19.98 -15.28
CA VAL A 8 2.94 -20.13 -15.97
C VAL A 8 2.93 -21.35 -16.89
N SER A 9 2.47 -22.51 -16.41
CA SER A 9 2.41 -23.73 -17.23
C SER A 9 1.47 -23.61 -18.43
N LEU A 10 0.34 -22.90 -18.30
CA LEU A 10 -0.59 -22.67 -19.40
C LEU A 10 -0.02 -21.70 -20.45
N LEU A 11 0.72 -20.68 -20.02
CA LEU A 11 1.44 -19.77 -20.91
C LEU A 11 2.54 -20.52 -21.70
N ILE A 12 3.18 -21.55 -21.14
CA ILE A 12 4.28 -22.28 -21.82
C ILE A 12 3.70 -23.13 -22.94
N ALA A 13 2.54 -23.72 -22.69
CA ALA A 13 1.90 -24.65 -23.61
C ALA A 13 1.17 -23.96 -24.79
N PHE A 14 0.71 -22.71 -24.63
CA PHE A 14 -0.24 -22.11 -25.58
C PHE A 14 0.05 -20.67 -26.02
N ALA A 15 1.02 -19.98 -25.44
CA ALA A 15 1.20 -18.55 -25.71
C ALA A 15 2.27 -18.29 -26.79
N PRO A 16 1.94 -17.63 -27.92
CA PRO A 16 2.95 -17.10 -28.84
C PRO A 16 3.92 -16.15 -28.12
N GLY A 17 5.22 -16.21 -28.45
CA GLY A 17 6.32 -15.65 -27.64
C GLY A 17 6.22 -14.17 -27.23
N TRP A 18 5.39 -13.37 -27.89
CA TRP A 18 5.11 -11.97 -27.53
C TRP A 18 4.29 -11.85 -26.23
N LEU A 19 3.42 -12.79 -25.91
CA LEU A 19 2.64 -12.81 -24.66
C LEU A 19 3.55 -13.02 -23.43
N TRP A 20 4.60 -13.83 -23.58
CA TRP A 20 5.63 -13.97 -22.55
C TRP A 20 6.35 -12.67 -22.26
N MET A 21 6.70 -11.91 -23.31
CA MET A 21 7.32 -10.61 -23.15
C MET A 21 6.39 -9.61 -22.46
N LEU A 22 5.11 -9.60 -22.78
CA LEU A 22 4.13 -8.72 -22.13
C LEU A 22 3.89 -9.11 -20.66
N SER A 23 3.75 -10.40 -20.37
CA SER A 23 3.61 -10.87 -18.98
C SER A 23 4.85 -10.55 -18.15
N LEU A 24 6.05 -10.77 -18.70
CA LEU A 24 7.30 -10.44 -18.02
C LEU A 24 7.45 -8.92 -17.83
N ALA A 25 7.13 -8.13 -18.85
CA ALA A 25 7.16 -6.67 -18.76
C ALA A 25 6.17 -6.14 -17.71
N ALA A 26 4.96 -6.70 -17.64
CA ALA A 26 3.98 -6.33 -16.63
C ALA A 26 4.44 -6.72 -15.22
N LEU A 27 5.03 -7.91 -15.07
CA LEU A 27 5.58 -8.38 -13.80
C LEU A 27 6.74 -7.50 -13.32
N VAL A 28 7.71 -7.22 -14.19
CA VAL A 28 8.87 -6.36 -13.90
C VAL A 28 8.42 -4.94 -13.61
N THR A 29 7.45 -4.40 -14.35
CA THR A 29 6.92 -3.06 -14.10
C THR A 29 6.19 -2.99 -12.76
N GLY A 30 5.36 -3.99 -12.44
CA GLY A 30 4.69 -4.08 -11.14
C GLY A 30 5.69 -4.19 -9.99
N LEU A 31 6.71 -5.04 -10.15
CA LEU A 31 7.78 -5.20 -9.15
C LEU A 31 8.61 -3.93 -9.00
N ALA A 32 8.92 -3.23 -10.10
CA ALA A 32 9.65 -1.97 -10.08
C ALA A 32 8.83 -0.84 -9.45
N VAL A 33 7.52 -0.80 -9.64
CA VAL A 33 6.62 0.14 -8.97
C VAL A 33 6.56 -0.16 -7.46
N GLU A 34 6.46 -1.44 -7.08
CA GLU A 34 6.46 -1.85 -5.68
C GLU A 34 7.80 -1.53 -5.00
N TRP A 35 8.93 -1.89 -5.63
CA TRP A 35 10.27 -1.58 -5.14
C TRP A 35 10.57 -0.09 -5.09
N ARG A 36 10.08 0.71 -6.05
CA ARG A 36 10.17 2.18 -5.97
C ARG A 36 9.25 2.76 -4.89
N GLY A 37 8.20 2.03 -4.52
CA GLY A 37 7.29 2.33 -3.41
C GLY A 37 7.87 2.04 -2.03
N GLU A 38 8.88 1.17 -1.91
CA GLU A 38 9.59 0.81 -0.67
C GLU A 38 10.49 1.93 -0.12
N THR A 39 10.14 3.20 -0.29
CA THR A 39 10.68 4.22 0.61
C THR A 39 9.92 4.12 1.92
N PRO A 40 10.53 3.64 3.01
CA PRO A 40 9.84 3.48 4.29
C PRO A 40 9.39 4.86 4.77
N ILE A 41 8.09 5.13 4.60
CA ILE A 41 7.50 6.36 5.10
C ILE A 41 7.38 6.23 6.61
N GLN A 42 8.12 7.06 7.32
CA GLN A 42 7.98 7.21 8.76
C GLN A 42 7.06 8.41 9.01
N LEU A 43 5.82 8.12 9.41
CA LEU A 43 4.86 9.10 9.88
C LEU A 43 4.78 9.04 11.40
N ARG A 44 4.75 10.21 12.03
CA ARG A 44 4.57 10.36 13.46
C ARG A 44 3.45 11.36 13.71
N TRP A 45 2.51 10.99 14.57
CA TRP A 45 1.59 11.94 15.17
C TRP A 45 2.26 12.61 16.36
N VAL A 46 2.28 13.94 16.40
CA VAL A 46 2.80 14.71 17.54
C VAL A 46 1.62 15.36 18.27
N PRO A 47 1.25 14.86 19.46
CA PRO A 47 0.30 15.55 20.32
C PRO A 47 1.00 16.76 20.98
N GLY A 48 0.42 17.96 20.84
CA GLY A 48 1.00 19.20 21.35
C GLY A 48 0.16 20.44 21.00
N ALA A 49 0.71 21.64 21.20
CA ALA A 49 0.02 22.92 20.96
C ALA A 49 -0.38 23.16 19.49
N ALA A 50 0.34 22.54 18.56
CA ALA A 50 -0.05 22.42 17.15
C ALA A 50 -0.13 20.91 16.81
N PRO A 51 -1.27 20.25 17.08
CA PRO A 51 -1.42 18.83 16.78
C PRO A 51 -1.31 18.63 15.27
N GLY A 52 -0.42 17.74 14.84
CA GLY A 52 -0.15 17.55 13.42
C GLY A 52 0.61 16.27 13.11
N TRP A 53 0.43 15.80 11.89
CA TRP A 53 1.23 14.73 11.33
C TRP A 53 2.60 15.27 10.93
N GLN A 54 3.65 14.51 11.21
CA GLN A 54 4.99 14.76 10.73
C GLN A 54 5.48 13.57 9.93
N ARG A 55 6.16 13.83 8.81
CA ARG A 55 6.87 12.81 8.03
C ARG A 55 8.37 13.00 8.16
N ARG A 56 9.11 11.91 8.13
CA ARG A 56 10.57 11.96 8.03
C ARG A 56 11.00 12.17 6.58
N ARG A 57 11.73 13.25 6.31
CA ARG A 57 12.33 13.54 5.01
C ARG A 57 13.77 13.98 5.24
N ASP A 58 14.71 13.36 4.53
CA ASP A 58 16.15 13.68 4.62
C ASP A 58 16.70 13.63 6.07
N GLY A 59 16.15 12.72 6.89
CA GLY A 59 16.52 12.57 8.30
C GLY A 59 15.77 13.48 9.28
N GLU A 60 15.11 14.54 8.80
CA GLU A 60 14.38 15.50 9.62
C GLU A 60 12.87 15.21 9.68
N TRP A 61 12.25 15.54 10.81
CA TRP A 61 10.79 15.50 10.94
C TRP A 61 10.19 16.81 10.47
N ARG A 62 9.35 16.75 9.43
CA ARG A 62 8.65 17.92 8.87
C ARG A 62 7.15 17.72 8.97
N SER A 63 6.42 18.81 9.21
CA SER A 63 4.97 18.80 9.17
C SER A 63 4.49 18.27 7.82
N ALA A 64 3.50 17.38 7.84
CA ALA A 64 2.92 16.76 6.66
C ALA A 64 1.41 16.73 6.80
N SER A 65 0.69 16.97 5.71
CA SER A 65 -0.75 16.73 5.67
C SER A 65 -1.00 15.27 5.34
N VAL A 66 -1.81 14.58 6.15
CA VAL A 66 -2.18 13.18 5.92
C VAL A 66 -3.70 13.06 5.91
N ASP A 67 -4.25 12.76 4.73
CA ASP A 67 -5.67 12.50 4.54
C ASP A 67 -5.89 11.02 4.19
N GLY A 68 -6.80 10.34 4.88
CA GLY A 68 -7.25 9.00 4.47
C GLY A 68 -8.41 9.11 3.50
N PHE A 69 -8.20 8.79 2.21
CA PHE A 69 -9.27 8.85 1.21
C PHE A 69 -9.97 7.49 1.01
N TYR A 70 -9.27 6.39 1.27
CA TYR A 70 -9.83 5.05 1.13
C TYR A 70 -9.35 4.14 2.27
N LEU A 71 -10.26 3.35 2.80
CA LEU A 71 -9.97 2.35 3.82
C LEU A 71 -10.75 1.09 3.47
N GLY A 72 -10.07 0.12 2.87
CA GLY A 72 -10.62 -1.17 2.49
C GLY A 72 -10.01 -2.34 3.29
N PRO A 73 -10.56 -3.55 3.15
CA PRO A 73 -10.20 -4.69 4.01
C PRO A 73 -8.73 -5.09 3.90
N TRP A 74 -8.13 -4.86 2.73
CA TRP A 74 -6.77 -5.27 2.39
C TRP A 74 -5.90 -4.09 1.96
N LEU A 75 -6.45 -2.88 1.81
CA LEU A 75 -5.73 -1.75 1.24
C LEU A 75 -6.22 -0.43 1.81
N ALA A 76 -5.30 0.40 2.29
CA ALA A 76 -5.58 1.75 2.74
C ALA A 76 -5.00 2.75 1.75
N GLY A 77 -5.83 3.66 1.23
CA GLY A 77 -5.41 4.79 0.42
C GLY A 77 -5.20 6.02 1.31
N LEU A 78 -3.94 6.43 1.43
CA LEU A 78 -3.51 7.61 2.17
C LEU A 78 -3.01 8.67 1.20
N ARG A 79 -3.37 9.92 1.41
CA ARG A 79 -2.81 11.07 0.69
C ARG A 79 -1.89 11.82 1.63
N ILE A 80 -0.60 11.81 1.33
CA ILE A 80 0.44 12.45 2.14
C ILE A 80 1.02 13.61 1.34
N ASP A 81 0.87 14.84 1.80
CA ASP A 81 1.28 16.06 1.08
C ASP A 81 0.80 16.06 -0.39
N GLY A 82 -0.47 15.69 -0.62
CA GLY A 82 -1.08 15.61 -1.95
C GLY A 82 -0.71 14.36 -2.76
N GLN A 83 0.24 13.55 -2.30
CA GLN A 83 0.65 12.31 -2.98
C GLN A 83 -0.22 11.13 -2.51
N CYS A 84 -0.94 10.51 -3.44
CA CYS A 84 -1.71 9.30 -3.16
C CYS A 84 -0.76 8.10 -3.01
N ARG A 85 -0.84 7.45 -1.86
CA ARG A 85 -0.07 6.25 -1.52
C ARG A 85 -1.01 5.16 -1.03
N TRP A 86 -0.80 3.98 -1.57
CA TRP A 86 -1.48 2.77 -1.14
C TRP A 86 -0.62 2.06 -0.13
N VAL A 87 -1.23 1.70 1.00
CA VAL A 87 -0.55 1.01 2.09
C VAL A 87 -1.30 -0.28 2.36
N TRP A 88 -0.57 -1.39 2.32
CA TRP A 88 -1.07 -2.67 2.79
C TRP A 88 -1.20 -2.62 4.32
N PRO A 89 -2.39 -2.83 4.90
CA PRO A 89 -2.60 -2.92 6.34
C PRO A 89 -1.67 -3.91 7.03
N ASP A 90 -1.23 -4.95 6.32
CA ASP A 90 -0.42 -6.02 6.88
C ASP A 90 1.04 -5.62 7.14
N SER A 91 1.52 -4.54 6.53
CA SER A 91 2.85 -3.98 6.82
C SER A 91 2.90 -3.22 8.16
N ALA A 92 1.74 -2.98 8.79
CA ALA A 92 1.67 -2.35 10.10
C ALA A 92 1.97 -3.36 11.23
N GLY A 93 2.56 -2.88 12.33
CA GLY A 93 2.82 -3.71 13.50
C GLY A 93 1.55 -4.33 14.09
N PRO A 94 1.65 -5.41 14.88
CA PRO A 94 0.49 -6.18 15.37
C PRO A 94 -0.57 -5.34 16.10
N ARG A 95 -0.13 -4.39 16.95
CA ARG A 95 -1.03 -3.47 17.68
C ARG A 95 -1.74 -2.47 16.77
N GLN A 96 -1.05 -2.01 15.73
CA GLN A 96 -1.59 -1.07 14.73
C GLN A 96 -2.59 -1.78 13.82
N ARG A 97 -2.31 -3.03 13.41
CA ARG A 97 -3.25 -3.89 12.67
C ARG A 97 -4.57 -4.09 13.40
N TRP A 98 -4.51 -4.33 14.71
CA TRP A 98 -5.73 -4.50 15.50
C TRP A 98 -6.58 -3.22 15.58
N HIS A 99 -5.95 -2.05 15.78
CA HIS A 99 -6.66 -0.77 15.72
C HIS A 99 -7.27 -0.52 14.35
N LEU A 100 -6.52 -0.80 13.28
CA LEU A 100 -6.99 -0.60 11.90
C LEU A 100 -8.17 -1.52 11.56
N ARG A 101 -8.11 -2.79 11.99
CA ARG A 101 -9.22 -3.75 11.81
C ARG A 101 -10.50 -3.26 12.50
N ARG A 102 -10.40 -2.72 13.71
CA ARG A 102 -11.58 -2.18 14.41
C ARG A 102 -12.18 -0.98 13.69
N LEU A 103 -11.35 -0.06 13.17
CA LEU A 103 -11.82 1.08 12.39
C LEU A 103 -12.49 0.66 11.07
N LEU A 104 -11.96 -0.37 10.41
CA LEU A 104 -12.54 -0.95 9.20
C LEU A 104 -13.92 -1.58 9.45
N LEU A 105 -14.05 -2.37 10.52
CA LEU A 105 -15.33 -2.98 10.90
C LEU A 105 -16.38 -1.92 11.21
N TRP A 106 -16.00 -0.86 11.93
CA TRP A 106 -16.90 0.22 12.31
C TRP A 106 -17.41 1.03 11.10
N ARG A 107 -16.59 1.20 10.06
CA ARG A 107 -17.01 1.86 8.81
C ARG A 107 -17.93 0.99 7.95
N GLY A 108 -17.79 -0.33 8.04
CA GLY A 108 -18.68 -1.27 7.35
C GLY A 108 -20.12 -1.24 7.89
N GLU A 109 -20.28 -0.92 9.18
CA GLU A 109 -21.60 -0.83 9.83
C GLU A 109 -22.29 0.52 9.58
N ALA A 110 -21.53 1.61 9.40
CA ALA A 110 -22.09 2.94 9.13
C ALA A 110 -22.49 3.19 7.66
N GLY A 111 -22.28 2.21 6.77
CA GLY A 111 -22.60 2.28 5.35
C GLY A 111 -23.73 1.35 4.90
N ALA A 112 -24.48 0.76 5.83
CA ALA A 112 -25.63 -0.10 5.57
C ALA A 112 -26.96 0.62 5.85
#